data_AF-A0A7X6U8D4-F1
#
_entry.id   AF-A0A7X6U8D4-F1
#
_cell.length_a   1.000
_cell.length_b   1.000
_cell.length_c   1.000
_cell.angle_alpha   90.00
_cell.angle_beta   90.00
_cell.angle_gamma   90.00
#
_symmetry.space_group_name_H-M   'P 1'
#
loop_
_entity.id
_entity.type
_entity.pdbx_description
1 polymer ?
#
loop_
_entity_poly.entity_id
_entity_poly.type
_entity_poly.pdbx_seq_one_letter_code
_entity_poly.pdbx_strand_id
1 'polypeptide(L)'
;YRSHRVIATQGNRTAIDLSVAGCFIGQSGCASGDVPVRLKVVAERRIESVALLRDGKAVRTFAPGGNQLDARFVDPQPESGEHVYYVRVKLAGDPSFNAPDGVTDPERVFFSDDRSRYPHNFARAEGPFAWSTPIWLKTD
;
A
#
# COMPACT_ATOMS: atom_id res chain seq x y z
N TYR A 1 -19.81 9.40 -16.62
CA TYR A 1 -18.61 9.96 -15.97
C TYR A 1 -18.87 10.03 -14.45
N ARG A 2 -18.79 8.90 -13.72
CA ARG A 2 -19.18 8.80 -12.30
C ARG A 2 -18.48 7.62 -11.62
N SER A 3 -17.21 7.79 -11.28
CA SER A 3 -16.52 6.93 -10.30
C SER A 3 -15.37 7.76 -9.76
N HIS A 4 -15.41 8.11 -8.47
CA HIS A 4 -14.38 8.90 -7.80
C HIS A 4 -13.11 8.06 -7.67
N ARG A 5 -12.36 7.91 -8.77
CA ARG A 5 -11.02 7.31 -8.74
C ARG A 5 -10.07 8.36 -8.19
N VAL A 6 -9.73 8.24 -6.92
CA VAL A 6 -8.65 9.03 -6.33
C VAL A 6 -7.34 8.32 -6.69
N ILE A 7 -6.41 9.05 -7.26
CA ILE A 7 -5.06 8.56 -7.60
C ILE A 7 -4.09 9.27 -6.66
N ALA A 8 -3.37 8.51 -5.85
CA ALA A 8 -2.28 9.06 -5.06
C ALA A 8 -1.02 9.21 -5.96
N THR A 9 -0.39 10.38 -5.95
CA THR A 9 0.90 10.64 -6.62
C THR A 9 1.89 11.16 -5.57
N GLN A 10 3.01 10.47 -5.37
CA GLN A 10 4.08 10.88 -4.44
C GLN A 10 5.39 10.91 -5.22
N GLY A 11 5.90 12.13 -5.52
CA GLY A 11 7.07 12.63 -6.29
C GLY A 11 7.93 11.76 -7.22
N ASN A 12 7.62 10.49 -7.40
CA ASN A 12 7.75 9.69 -8.61
C ASN A 12 6.32 9.47 -9.14
N ARG A 13 6.07 9.47 -10.46
CA ARG A 13 4.69 9.35 -10.99
C ARG A 13 4.15 7.92 -10.86
N THR A 14 4.05 7.41 -9.64
CA THR A 14 3.39 6.15 -9.31
C THR A 14 1.92 6.44 -9.10
N ALA A 15 1.07 5.93 -9.99
CA ALA A 15 -0.37 5.94 -9.84
C ALA A 15 -0.82 4.63 -9.19
N ILE A 16 -1.58 4.75 -8.11
CA ILE A 16 -2.13 3.60 -7.37
C ILE A 16 -3.66 3.70 -7.38
N ASP A 17 -4.31 2.65 -7.87
CA ASP A 17 -5.75 2.42 -7.79
C ASP A 17 -5.99 1.16 -6.97
N LEU A 18 -6.51 1.34 -5.75
CA LEU A 18 -6.82 0.27 -4.81
C LEU A 18 -8.31 0.30 -4.50
N SER A 19 -8.92 -0.88 -4.58
CA SER A 19 -10.29 -1.12 -4.12
C SER A 19 -10.35 -2.36 -3.24
N VAL A 20 -11.00 -2.25 -2.09
CA VAL A 20 -11.15 -3.32 -1.10
C VAL A 20 -12.62 -3.38 -0.71
N ALA A 21 -13.27 -4.53 -0.88
CA ALA A 21 -14.73 -4.70 -0.69
C ALA A 21 -15.58 -3.62 -1.41
N GLY A 22 -15.12 -3.14 -2.57
CA GLY A 22 -15.79 -2.09 -3.34
C GLY A 22 -15.54 -0.65 -2.84
N CYS A 23 -14.91 -0.47 -1.68
CA CYS A 23 -14.43 0.83 -1.21
C CYS A 23 -13.15 1.23 -1.95
N PHE A 24 -12.95 2.53 -2.16
CA PHE A 24 -11.76 3.14 -2.77
C PHE A 24 -10.91 3.87 -1.72
N ILE A 25 -9.67 4.21 -2.07
CA ILE A 25 -8.75 4.92 -1.18
C ILE A 25 -9.40 6.15 -0.52
N GLY A 26 -9.24 6.28 0.79
CA GLY A 26 -9.85 7.33 1.60
C GLY A 26 -11.28 7.04 2.07
N GLN A 27 -11.90 5.93 1.65
CA GLN A 27 -13.25 5.55 2.07
C GLN A 27 -13.25 4.56 3.24
N SER A 28 -14.41 4.48 3.89
CA SER A 28 -14.71 3.47 4.92
C SER A 28 -15.90 2.62 4.49
N GLY A 29 -15.94 1.36 4.92
CA GLY A 29 -17.06 0.46 4.63
C GLY A 29 -17.11 -0.77 5.54
N CYS A 30 -17.95 -1.73 5.17
CA CYS A 30 -18.07 -3.01 5.86
C CYS A 30 -17.89 -4.17 4.88
N ALA A 31 -17.41 -5.31 5.36
CA ALA A 31 -17.29 -6.53 4.56
C ALA A 31 -17.50 -7.75 5.45
N SER A 32 -18.09 -8.81 4.89
CA SER A 32 -18.30 -10.07 5.59
C SER A 32 -17.63 -11.22 4.86
N GLY A 33 -17.00 -12.13 5.63
CA GLY A 33 -16.23 -13.24 5.08
C GLY A 33 -15.06 -12.79 4.21
N ASP A 34 -14.96 -13.34 3.01
CA ASP A 34 -13.87 -13.08 2.07
C ASP A 34 -13.88 -11.64 1.55
N VAL A 35 -12.74 -10.94 1.67
CA VAL A 35 -12.62 -9.54 1.27
C VAL A 35 -11.97 -9.42 -0.11
N PRO A 36 -12.72 -9.04 -1.16
CA PRO A 36 -12.16 -8.91 -2.49
C PRO A 36 -11.33 -7.63 -2.60
N VAL A 37 -10.15 -7.76 -3.20
CA VAL A 37 -9.20 -6.69 -3.45
C VAL A 37 -8.88 -6.60 -4.94
N ARG A 38 -8.93 -5.37 -5.46
CA ARG A 38 -8.44 -5.02 -6.80
C ARG A 38 -7.34 -3.98 -6.66
N LEU A 39 -6.25 -4.20 -7.35
CA LEU A 39 -5.07 -3.36 -7.28
C LEU A 39 -4.50 -3.13 -8.67
N LYS A 40 -4.40 -1.87 -9.06
CA LYS A 40 -3.63 -1.44 -10.21
C LYS A 40 -2.55 -0.46 -9.79
N VAL A 41 -1.32 -0.73 -10.20
CA VAL A 41 -0.18 0.16 -9.98
C VAL A 41 0.48 0.42 -11.32
N VAL A 42 0.77 1.69 -11.61
CA VAL A 42 1.59 2.10 -12.76
C VAL A 42 2.66 3.05 -12.25
N ALA A 43 3.91 2.82 -12.62
CA ALA A 43 5.03 3.67 -12.23
C ALA A 43 5.93 3.98 -13.43
N GLU A 44 6.73 5.04 -13.33
CA GLU A 44 7.75 5.35 -14.33
C GLU A 44 8.98 4.43 -14.20
N ARG A 45 9.25 3.91 -12.99
CA ARG A 45 10.33 2.98 -12.70
C ARG A 45 9.83 1.54 -12.58
N ARG A 46 10.76 0.59 -12.74
CA ARG A 46 10.50 -0.83 -12.46
C ARG A 46 10.01 -0.98 -11.01
N ILE A 47 8.93 -1.74 -10.84
CA ILE A 47 8.34 -2.11 -9.57
C ILE A 47 9.03 -3.42 -9.12
N GLU A 48 9.72 -3.35 -7.99
CA GLU A 48 10.34 -4.52 -7.35
C GLU A 48 9.29 -5.33 -6.60
N SER A 49 8.49 -4.65 -5.77
CA SER A 49 7.43 -5.28 -5.01
C SER A 49 6.23 -4.36 -4.78
N VAL A 50 5.06 -4.98 -4.61
CA VAL A 50 3.85 -4.32 -4.10
C VAL A 50 3.29 -5.16 -2.97
N ALA A 51 3.24 -4.62 -1.77
CA ALA A 51 2.65 -5.27 -0.61
C ALA A 51 1.26 -4.69 -0.35
N LEU A 52 0.24 -5.56 -0.32
CA LEU A 52 -1.06 -5.28 0.25
C LEU A 52 -0.97 -5.51 1.75
N LEU A 53 -1.23 -4.46 2.53
CA LEU A 53 -1.15 -4.47 3.98
C LEU A 53 -2.54 -4.41 4.59
N ARG A 54 -2.75 -5.22 5.63
CA ARG A 54 -3.85 -5.14 6.60
C ARG A 54 -3.24 -4.91 7.97
N ASP A 55 -3.57 -3.80 8.60
CA ASP A 55 -3.08 -3.40 9.94
C ASP A 55 -1.54 -3.41 10.05
N GLY A 56 -0.88 -2.97 8.98
CA GLY A 56 0.57 -2.92 8.89
C GLY A 56 1.27 -4.25 8.59
N LYS A 57 0.52 -5.35 8.45
CA LYS A 57 1.05 -6.66 8.04
C LYS A 57 0.75 -6.94 6.58
N ALA A 58 1.75 -7.41 5.82
CA ALA A 58 1.55 -7.81 4.44
C ALA A 58 0.71 -9.09 4.38
N VAL A 59 -0.54 -8.99 3.88
CA VAL A 59 -1.40 -10.15 3.61
C VAL A 59 -1.12 -10.73 2.23
N ARG A 60 -0.55 -9.93 1.33
CA ARG A 60 -0.09 -10.38 0.01
C ARG A 60 1.05 -9.50 -0.51
N THR A 61 2.05 -10.13 -1.12
CA THR A 61 3.11 -9.42 -1.85
C THR A 61 3.14 -9.87 -3.30
N PHE A 62 3.26 -8.91 -4.21
CA PHE A 62 3.39 -9.10 -5.65
C PHE A 62 4.79 -8.65 -6.09
N ALA A 63 5.40 -9.38 -7.03
CA ALA A 63 6.68 -9.03 -7.64
C ALA A 63 6.51 -8.92 -9.17
N PRO A 64 5.87 -7.86 -9.68
CA PRO A 64 5.53 -7.74 -11.10
C PRO A 64 6.77 -7.69 -12.01
N GLY A 65 7.90 -7.18 -11.51
CA GLY A 65 9.16 -7.13 -12.26
C GLY A 65 9.18 -6.17 -13.46
N GLY A 66 8.04 -5.58 -13.84
CA GLY A 66 7.89 -4.49 -14.81
C GLY A 66 7.48 -3.18 -14.14
N ASN A 67 6.89 -2.27 -14.89
CA ASN A 67 6.45 -0.96 -14.42
C ASN A 67 4.93 -0.87 -14.15
N GLN A 68 4.22 -2.00 -14.27
CA GLN A 68 2.79 -2.09 -14.04
C GLN A 68 2.42 -3.36 -13.27
N LEU A 69 1.39 -3.26 -12.44
CA LEU A 69 0.67 -4.37 -11.83
C LEU A 69 -0.83 -4.19 -12.10
N ASP A 70 -1.51 -5.27 -12.49
CA ASP A 70 -2.98 -5.38 -12.47
C ASP A 70 -3.30 -6.71 -11.79
N ALA A 71 -3.86 -6.64 -10.58
CA ALA A 71 -4.04 -7.78 -9.71
C ALA A 71 -5.43 -7.83 -9.09
N ARG A 72 -5.92 -9.06 -8.93
CA ARG A 72 -7.09 -9.39 -8.12
C ARG A 72 -6.64 -10.37 -7.04
N PHE A 73 -7.09 -10.12 -5.82
CA PHE A 73 -6.79 -10.94 -4.65
C PHE A 73 -8.03 -11.03 -3.78
N VAL A 74 -8.15 -12.10 -3.02
CA VAL A 74 -9.16 -12.26 -1.97
C VAL A 74 -8.40 -12.43 -0.69
N ASP A 75 -8.61 -11.52 0.26
CA ASP A 75 -8.11 -11.68 1.62
C ASP A 75 -9.09 -12.62 2.37
N PRO A 76 -8.69 -13.87 2.67
CA PRO A 76 -9.61 -14.87 3.18
C PRO A 76 -9.94 -14.57 4.62
N GLN A 77 -11.24 -14.38 4.89
CA GLN A 77 -11.84 -14.24 6.23
C GLN A 77 -10.94 -13.48 7.23
N PRO A 78 -10.71 -12.16 7.03
CA PRO A 78 -10.14 -11.31 8.08
C PRO A 78 -10.86 -11.52 9.41
N GLU A 79 -10.12 -11.31 10.50
CA GLU A 79 -10.69 -11.31 11.85
C GLU A 79 -11.85 -10.32 11.94
N SER A 80 -12.77 -10.51 12.88
CA SER A 80 -13.84 -9.54 13.12
C SER A 80 -13.26 -8.29 13.79
N GLY A 81 -13.63 -7.11 13.31
CA GLY A 81 -13.12 -5.85 13.87
C GLY A 81 -12.90 -4.74 12.85
N GLU A 82 -12.13 -3.74 13.26
CA GLU A 82 -11.72 -2.64 12.38
C GLU A 82 -10.36 -2.92 11.78
N HIS A 83 -10.28 -2.84 10.45
CA HIS A 83 -9.08 -3.08 9.69
C HIS A 83 -8.73 -1.89 8.80
N VAL A 84 -7.44 -1.67 8.64
CA VAL A 84 -6.89 -0.65 7.77
C VAL A 84 -6.13 -1.31 6.63
N TYR A 85 -6.63 -1.12 5.41
CA TYR A 85 -6.03 -1.63 4.18
C TYR A 85 -5.31 -0.53 3.42
N TYR A 86 -4.10 -0.81 2.98
CA TYR A 86 -3.33 0.08 2.10
C TYR A 86 -2.25 -0.71 1.37
N VAL A 87 -1.64 -0.10 0.36
CA VAL A 87 -0.52 -0.72 -0.35
C VAL A 87 0.77 0.06 -0.16
N ARG A 88 1.88 -0.68 -0.14
CA ARG A 88 3.24 -0.16 -0.25
C ARG A 88 3.84 -0.65 -1.56
N VAL A 89 4.27 0.26 -2.40
CA VAL A 89 5.00 -0.01 -3.64
C VAL A 89 6.48 0.23 -3.37
N LYS A 90 7.33 -0.72 -3.75
CA LYS A 90 8.78 -0.53 -3.84
C LYS A 90 9.21 -0.54 -5.31
N LEU A 91 9.87 0.52 -5.73
CA LEU A 91 10.46 0.72 -7.03
C LEU A 91 11.95 0.41 -6.99
N ALA A 92 12.52 0.14 -8.15
CA ALA A 92 13.95 -0.02 -8.32
C ALA A 92 14.69 1.28 -7.94
N GLY A 93 15.65 1.14 -7.04
CA GLY A 93 16.45 2.24 -6.51
C GLY A 93 16.94 1.94 -5.10
N ASP A 94 17.93 2.70 -4.65
CA ASP A 94 18.52 2.50 -3.34
C ASP A 94 17.59 3.01 -2.22
N PRO A 95 17.17 2.15 -1.27
CA PRO A 95 16.39 2.56 -0.09
C PRO A 95 17.22 3.33 0.96
N SER A 96 18.56 3.37 0.84
CA SER A 96 19.50 3.80 1.88
C SER A 96 19.44 5.28 2.30
N PHE A 97 18.59 6.10 1.70
CA PHE A 97 18.63 7.55 1.93
C PHE A 97 18.23 8.03 3.34
N ASN A 98 17.79 7.15 4.27
CA ASN A 98 17.51 7.51 5.66
C ASN A 98 17.95 6.47 6.72
N ALA A 99 18.64 5.40 6.33
CA ALA A 99 19.02 4.35 7.27
C ALA A 99 20.26 4.77 8.09
N PRO A 100 20.20 4.76 9.43
CA PRO A 100 21.41 4.79 10.24
C PRO A 100 22.38 3.69 9.81
N ASP A 101 23.68 3.92 9.98
CA ASP A 101 24.68 2.88 9.78
C ASP A 101 24.31 1.61 10.56
N GLY A 102 24.35 0.46 9.89
CA GLY A 102 24.05 -0.85 10.50
C GLY A 102 22.61 -1.35 10.36
N VAL A 103 21.70 -0.62 9.70
CA VAL A 103 20.38 -1.15 9.35
C VAL A 103 20.51 -2.15 8.20
N THR A 104 19.98 -3.35 8.44
CA THR A 104 19.96 -4.45 7.45
C THR A 104 18.59 -4.67 6.81
N ASP A 105 17.54 -4.01 7.31
CA ASP A 105 16.17 -4.12 6.77
C ASP A 105 15.97 -3.12 5.61
N PRO A 106 15.93 -3.60 4.34
CA PRO A 106 15.81 -2.72 3.18
C PRO A 106 14.39 -2.19 2.96
N GLU A 107 13.41 -2.61 3.77
CA GLU A 107 12.01 -2.20 3.68
C GLU A 107 11.57 -1.27 4.82
N ARG A 108 12.42 -1.12 5.85
CA ARG A 108 12.20 -0.17 6.94
C ARG A 108 12.51 1.25 6.44
N VAL A 109 11.48 2.07 6.37
CA VAL A 109 11.55 3.48 5.94
C VAL A 109 11.44 4.48 7.09
N PHE A 110 11.05 4.03 8.28
CA PHE A 110 10.96 4.86 9.48
C PHE A 110 11.92 4.33 10.56
N PHE A 111 12.85 5.20 10.97
CA PHE A 111 13.88 4.89 11.97
C PHE A 111 13.66 5.60 13.31
N SER A 112 12.62 6.44 13.41
CA SER A 112 12.16 7.02 14.68
C SER A 112 11.42 5.98 15.52
N ASP A 113 11.61 6.02 16.85
CA ASP A 113 10.90 5.20 17.85
C ASP A 113 9.38 5.47 17.97
N ASP A 114 8.85 6.37 17.12
CA ASP A 114 7.43 6.63 17.07
C ASP A 114 6.70 5.41 16.51
N ARG A 115 6.03 4.67 17.39
CA ARG A 115 5.25 3.46 17.12
C ARG A 115 3.95 3.75 16.36
N SER A 116 3.94 4.77 15.51
CA SER A 116 2.76 5.08 14.74
C SER A 116 2.43 3.91 13.82
N ARG A 117 1.24 3.36 14.06
CA ARG A 117 0.71 2.17 13.39
C ARG A 117 0.23 2.44 11.96
N TYR A 118 0.37 3.68 11.47
CA TYR A 118 -0.24 4.10 10.22
C TYR A 118 0.76 4.90 9.37
N PRO A 119 0.70 4.77 8.03
CA PRO A 119 1.43 5.67 7.16
C PRO A 119 0.80 7.05 7.31
N HIS A 120 1.39 7.88 8.16
CA HIS A 120 1.16 9.30 8.10
C HIS A 120 1.52 9.75 6.68
N ASN A 121 0.74 10.65 6.10
CA ASN A 121 0.97 11.21 4.77
C ASN A 121 2.27 12.09 4.70
N PHE A 122 3.38 11.62 5.28
CA PHE A 122 4.62 12.34 5.61
C PHE A 122 5.91 11.57 5.25
N ALA A 123 5.83 10.43 4.56
CA ALA A 123 7.03 9.90 3.90
C ALA A 123 7.40 10.86 2.76
N ARG A 124 8.68 11.26 2.68
CA ARG A 124 9.18 12.32 1.78
C ARG A 124 8.67 12.17 0.34
N ALA A 125 8.54 13.31 -0.35
CA ALA A 125 8.13 13.38 -1.75
C ALA A 125 9.04 12.58 -2.70
N GLU A 126 10.29 12.25 -2.32
CA GLU A 126 11.24 11.52 -3.16
C GLU A 126 11.77 10.26 -2.46
N GLY A 127 11.81 9.14 -3.19
CA GLY A 127 12.31 7.85 -2.73
C GLY A 127 11.81 6.67 -3.60
N PRO A 128 12.33 5.45 -3.41
CA PRO A 128 11.87 4.28 -4.15
C PRO A 128 10.52 3.74 -3.64
N PHE A 129 9.91 4.35 -2.62
CA PHE A 129 8.67 3.86 -2.04
C PHE A 129 7.49 4.80 -2.29
N ALA A 130 6.31 4.22 -2.46
CA ALA A 130 5.04 4.93 -2.48
C ALA A 130 3.98 4.17 -1.68
N TRP A 131 3.03 4.90 -1.09
CA TRP A 131 1.91 4.34 -0.34
C TRP A 131 0.58 4.87 -0.85
N SER A 132 -0.47 4.05 -0.78
CA SER A 132 -1.83 4.55 -0.97
C SER A 132 -2.36 5.22 0.30
N THR A 133 -3.33 6.12 0.13
CA THR A 133 -4.22 6.47 1.24
C THR A 133 -4.94 5.21 1.74
N PRO A 134 -5.16 5.07 3.05
CA PRO A 134 -5.85 3.89 3.58
C PRO A 134 -7.32 3.77 3.18
N ILE A 135 -7.84 2.55 3.30
CA ILE A 135 -9.25 2.18 3.28
C ILE A 135 -9.56 1.55 4.63
N TRP A 136 -10.61 2.00 5.29
CA TRP A 136 -11.03 1.45 6.58
C TRP A 136 -12.20 0.48 6.35
N LEU A 137 -12.07 -0.75 6.84
CA LEU A 137 -13.15 -1.73 6.76
C LEU A 137 -13.50 -2.24 8.14
N LYS A 138 -14.80 -2.35 8.41
CA LYS A 138 -15.33 -3.10 9.54
C LYS A 138 -15.77 -4.49 9.07
N THR A 139 -15.18 -5.53 9.63
CA THR A 139 -15.52 -6.93 9.39
C THR A 139 -16.35 -7.48 10.54
N ASP A 140 -17.31 -8.34 10.22
CA ASP A 140 -18.21 -9.01 11.18
C ASP A 140 -17.76 -10.43 11.52
#